data_AF-A0A7T8GRT0-F1
#
_entry.id   AF-A0A7T8GRT0-F1
#
_cell.length_a   1.000
_cell.length_b   1.000
_cell.length_c   1.000
_cell.angle_alpha   90.00
_cell.angle_beta   90.00
_cell.angle_gamma   90.00
#
_symmetry.space_group_name_H-M   'P 1'
#
loop_
_entity.id
_entity.type
_entity.pdbx_description
1 polymer ?
#
loop_
_entity_poly.entity_id
_entity_poly.type
_entity_poly.pdbx_seq_one_letter_code
_entity_poly.pdbx_strand_id
1 'polypeptide(L)' 'MMENASWRDDRRKQNVQRSKENDKKADKDYDEHFNPDFIRKQLSKAAESGSVAKRLNANRHHVQKGAHIMDSNFARK' A
#
# COMPACT_ATOMS: atom_id res chain seq x y z
N MET A 1 -44.41 -29.36 -0.42
CA MET A 1 -43.30 -28.79 -1.22
C MET A 1 -42.83 -27.39 -0.77
N MET A 2 -43.63 -26.58 -0.06
CA MET A 2 -43.21 -25.23 0.41
C MET A 2 -42.46 -25.19 1.76
N GLU A 3 -42.58 -26.21 2.62
CA GLU A 3 -41.84 -26.25 3.91
C GLU A 3 -40.32 -26.29 3.73
N ASN A 4 -39.82 -26.91 2.65
CA ASN A 4 -38.38 -26.94 2.36
C ASN A 4 -37.82 -25.59 1.84
N ALA A 5 -38.70 -24.64 1.50
CA ALA A 5 -38.28 -23.31 1.05
C ALA A 5 -38.15 -22.33 2.22
N SER A 6 -38.99 -22.45 3.26
CA SER A 6 -38.99 -21.52 4.40
C SER A 6 -37.68 -21.56 5.18
N TRP A 7 -37.14 -22.76 5.47
CA TRP A 7 -35.88 -22.89 6.21
C TRP A 7 -34.70 -22.30 5.44
N ARG A 8 -34.72 -22.35 4.11
CA ARG A 8 -33.68 -21.73 3.27
C ARG A 8 -33.78 -20.21 3.28
N ASP A 9 -34.99 -19.67 3.27
CA ASP A 9 -35.21 -18.23 3.34
C ASP A 9 -34.80 -17.67 4.70
N ASP A 10 -35.13 -18.35 5.79
CA ASP A 10 -34.73 -17.93 7.13
C ASP A 10 -33.21 -18.03 7.33
N ARG A 11 -32.59 -19.11 6.85
CA ARG A 11 -31.13 -19.23 6.83
C ARG A 11 -30.47 -18.16 5.97
N ARG A 12 -31.07 -17.79 4.83
CA ARG A 12 -30.57 -16.70 3.99
C ARG A 12 -30.64 -15.36 4.73
N LYS A 13 -31.76 -15.06 5.38
CA LYS A 13 -31.91 -13.83 6.19
C LYS A 13 -30.86 -13.75 7.30
N GLN A 14 -30.63 -14.84 8.02
CA GLN A 14 -29.60 -14.91 9.06
C GLN A 14 -28.19 -14.71 8.50
N ASN A 15 -27.87 -15.34 7.37
CA ASN A 15 -26.56 -15.19 6.73
C ASN A 15 -26.33 -13.76 6.24
N VAL A 16 -27.33 -13.13 5.61
CA VAL A 16 -27.24 -11.74 5.14
C VAL A 16 -27.08 -10.79 6.32
N GLN A 17 -27.83 -11.01 7.40
CA GLN A 17 -27.70 -10.19 8.61
C GLN A 17 -26.30 -10.32 9.22
N ARG A 18 -25.78 -11.54 9.35
CA ARG A 18 -24.43 -11.79 9.84
C ARG A 18 -23.36 -11.13 8.96
N SER A 19 -23.51 -11.20 7.63
CA SER A 19 -22.59 -10.52 6.71
C SER A 19 -22.57 -9.02 6.97
N LYS A 20 -23.73 -8.37 7.01
CA LYS A 20 -23.84 -6.93 7.28
C LYS A 20 -23.26 -6.53 8.63
N GLU A 21 -23.44 -7.35 9.65
CA GLU A 21 -22.85 -7.11 10.98
C GLU A 21 -21.33 -7.26 10.98
N ASN A 22 -20.80 -8.25 10.26
CA ASN A 22 -19.37 -8.42 10.11
C ASN A 22 -18.73 -7.27 9.32
N ASP A 23 -19.36 -6.83 8.23
CA ASP A 23 -18.87 -5.70 7.44
C ASP A 23 -18.80 -4.43 8.30
N LYS A 24 -19.86 -4.15 9.07
CA LYS A 24 -19.88 -3.02 10.02
C LYS A 24 -18.83 -3.13 11.13
N LYS A 25 -18.47 -4.33 11.57
CA LYS A 25 -17.38 -4.54 12.55
C LYS A 25 -16.03 -4.29 11.90
N ALA A 26 -15.82 -4.82 10.70
CA ALA A 26 -14.58 -4.62 9.95
C ALA A 26 -14.33 -3.13 9.64
N ASP A 27 -15.37 -2.38 9.28
CA ASP A 27 -15.26 -0.93 9.05
C ASP A 27 -14.88 -0.18 10.34
N LYS A 28 -15.47 -0.54 11.47
CA LYS A 28 -15.12 0.05 12.77
C LYS A 28 -13.70 -0.29 13.21
N ASP A 29 -13.29 -1.55 13.06
CA ASP A 29 -11.93 -2.00 13.37
C ASP A 29 -10.92 -1.30 12.44
N TYR A 30 -11.27 -1.08 11.18
CA TYR A 30 -10.48 -0.27 10.25
C TYR A 30 -10.37 1.17 10.77
N ASP A 31 -11.48 1.85 11.07
CA ASP A 31 -11.43 3.25 11.54
C ASP A 31 -10.68 3.41 12.87
N GLU A 32 -10.76 2.43 13.79
CA GLU A 32 -10.12 2.48 15.10
C GLU A 32 -8.60 2.18 15.02
N HIS A 33 -8.18 1.27 14.14
CA HIS A 33 -6.78 0.82 14.07
C HIS A 33 -6.00 1.38 12.88
N PHE A 34 -6.68 1.94 11.87
CA PHE A 34 -6.03 2.53 10.72
C PHE A 34 -5.44 3.89 11.09
N ASN A 35 -4.12 3.94 11.19
CA ASN A 35 -3.38 5.18 11.31
C ASN A 35 -3.03 5.71 9.91
N PRO A 36 -3.65 6.80 9.41
CA PRO A 36 -3.39 7.32 8.07
C PRO A 36 -1.93 7.78 7.88
N ASP A 37 -1.24 8.11 8.96
CA ASP A 37 0.16 8.53 8.94
C ASP A 37 1.15 7.36 9.10
N PHE A 38 0.68 6.13 9.24
CA PHE A 38 1.56 4.96 9.40
C PHE A 38 2.55 4.84 8.24
N ILE A 39 2.07 4.91 6.99
CA ILE A 39 2.91 4.80 5.79
C ILE A 39 3.97 5.92 5.79
N ARG A 40 3.56 7.15 6.09
CA ARG A 40 4.48 8.31 6.14
C ARG A 40 5.56 8.11 7.19
N LYS A 41 5.19 7.68 8.41
CA LYS A 41 6.13 7.41 9.50
C LYS A 41 7.13 6.30 9.15
N GLN A 42 6.66 5.22 8.53
CA GLN A 42 7.55 4.13 8.09
C GLN A 42 8.49 4.57 6.97
N LEU A 43 8.01 5.38 6.02
CA LEU A 43 8.84 5.95 4.96
C LEU A 43 9.91 6.91 5.51
N SER A 44 9.56 7.80 6.44
CA SER A 44 10.53 8.69 7.10
C SER A 44 11.59 7.91 7.86
N LYS A 45 11.17 6.90 8.65
CA LYS A 45 12.10 6.02 9.37
C LYS A 45 13.03 5.26 8.43
N ALA A 46 12.52 4.76 7.30
CA ALA A 46 13.34 4.13 6.27
C ALA A 46 14.35 5.12 5.66
N ALA A 47 13.92 6.35 5.37
CA ALA A 47 14.78 7.41 4.83
C ALA A 47 15.90 7.82 5.82
N GLU A 48 15.60 7.84 7.12
CA GLU A 48 16.57 8.08 8.20
C GLU A 48 17.58 6.94 8.34
N SER A 49 17.12 5.68 8.24
CA SER A 49 17.99 4.49 8.27
C SER A 49 18.89 4.33 7.04
N GLY A 50 18.60 5.04 5.95
CA GLY A 50 19.44 5.06 4.76
C GLY A 50 20.71 5.88 4.98
N SER A 51 21.88 5.27 4.80
CA SER A 51 23.16 5.99 4.83
C SER A 51 23.20 7.07 3.73
N VAL A 52 23.91 8.18 4.00
CA VAL A 52 24.15 9.25 3.00
C VAL A 52 24.69 8.66 1.70
N ALA A 53 25.58 7.67 1.80
CA ALA A 53 26.13 6.95 0.65
C ALA A 53 25.06 6.22 -0.18
N LYS A 54 24.05 5.59 0.44
CA LYS A 54 22.97 4.92 -0.29
C LYS A 54 22.06 5.92 -0.99
N ARG A 55 21.79 7.08 -0.37
CA ARG A 55 21.03 8.19 -0.99
C ARG A 55 21.77 8.80 -2.18
N LEU A 56 23.08 9.04 -2.05
CA LEU A 56 23.94 9.50 -3.14
C LEU A 56 24.05 8.45 -4.27
N ASN A 57 24.18 7.17 -3.93
CA ASN A 57 24.26 6.09 -4.92
C ASN A 57 22.93 5.84 -5.65
N ALA A 58 21.78 5.99 -5.00
CA ALA A 58 20.47 5.90 -5.66
C ALA A 58 20.29 6.98 -6.75
N ASN A 59 20.91 8.15 -6.54
CA ASN A 59 20.91 9.26 -7.48
C ASN A 59 22.16 9.28 -8.39
N ARG A 60 23.07 8.30 -8.27
CA ARG A 60 24.36 8.29 -9.00
C ARG A 60 24.21 8.28 -10.53
N HIS A 61 23.10 7.74 -11.02
CA HIS A 61 22.78 7.71 -12.45
C HIS A 61 21.90 8.87 -12.91
N HIS A 62 21.38 9.68 -11.99
CA HIS A 62 20.44 10.79 -12.24
C HIS A 62 21.01 12.17 -11.88
N VAL A 63 22.07 12.26 -11.06
CA VAL A 63 22.89 13.49 -10.94
C VAL A 63 23.47 13.72 -12.32
N GLN A 64 22.84 14.68 -12.99
CA GLN A 64 23.06 15.04 -14.36
C GLN A 64 24.57 15.20 -14.57
N LYS A 65 25.14 14.28 -15.33
CA LYS A 65 26.43 14.48 -15.93
C LYS A 65 26.32 15.80 -16.71
N GLY A 66 27.07 16.82 -16.31
CA GLY A 66 26.98 18.17 -16.90
C GLY A 66 26.98 18.13 -18.43
N ALA A 67 26.47 19.17 -19.08
CA ALA A 67 26.17 19.21 -20.52
C ALA A 67 27.27 18.65 -21.44
N HIS A 68 28.53 18.75 -21.02
CA HIS A 68 29.72 18.39 -21.80
C HIS A 68 30.24 16.96 -21.58
N ILE A 69 29.59 16.14 -20.75
CA ILE A 69 30.11 14.80 -20.41
C ILE A 69 29.81 13.77 -21.52
N MET A 70 28.73 13.96 -22.29
CA MET A 70 28.45 13.13 -23.47
C MET A 70 29.48 13.36 -24.59
N ASP A 71 30.03 14.57 -24.72
CA ASP A 71 31.08 14.90 -25.71
C ASP A 71 32.42 14.24 -25.37
N SER A 72 32.75 14.12 -24.08
CA SER A 72 34.06 13.59 -23.64
C SER A 72 34.27 12.10 -23.93
N ASN A 73 33.20 11.32 -24.07
CA ASN A 73 33.26 9.87 -24.31
C ASN A 73 32.87 9.47 -25.74
N PHE A 74 32.30 10.37 -26.53
CA PHE A 74 31.96 10.08 -27.93
C PHE A 74 33.22 9.87 -28.80
N ALA A 75 34.35 10.47 -28.42
CA ALA A 75 35.61 10.41 -29.17
C ALA A 75 36.62 9.35 -28.66
N ARG A 76 36.25 8.49 -27.68
CA ARG A 76 37.14 7.39 -27.27
C ARG A 76 36.97 6.20 -28.22
N LYS A 77 37.82 6.17 -29.23
CA LYS A 77 38.07 5.04 -30.14
C LYS A 77 39.06 4.06 -29.50
#